data_AF-A0A3D0ES22-F1
#
_entry.id   AF-A0A3D0ES22-F1
#
_cell.length_a   1.000
_cell.length_b   1.000
_cell.length_c   1.000
_cell.angle_alpha   90.00
_cell.angle_beta   90.00
_cell.angle_gamma   90.00
#
_symmetry.space_group_name_H-M   'P 1'
#
loop_
_entity.id
_entity.type
_entity.pdbx_description
1 polymer ?
#
loop_
_entity_poly.entity_id
_entity_poly.type
_entity_poly.pdbx_seq_one_letter_code
_entity_poly.pdbx_strand_id
1 'polypeptide(L)' 'MARPMRIVAACDDSGLTTVRVLIRHDMETGFRKREDGTLVPAHFIKNVMVRHAEKTVLSAEWGGGVSKNPSDRKS' A
#
# COMPACT_ATOMS: atom_id res chain seq x y z
N MET A 1 2.89 -0.04 15.99
CA MET A 1 4.20 -0.54 15.49
C MET A 1 4.08 -0.81 14.00
N ALA A 2 4.96 -0.21 13.19
CA ALA A 2 4.96 -0.44 11.75
C ALA A 2 5.27 -1.92 11.46
N ARG A 3 4.36 -2.60 10.74
CA ARG A 3 4.57 -3.98 10.32
C ARG A 3 5.47 -3.95 9.08
N PRO A 4 6.44 -4.85 8.95
CA PRO A 4 7.35 -4.85 7.80
C PRO A 4 6.54 -5.05 6.51
N MET A 5 6.82 -4.22 5.51
CA MET A 5 6.33 -4.40 4.14
C MET A 5 7.03 -5.61 3.50
N ARG A 6 6.30 -6.39 2.69
CA ARG A 6 6.88 -7.54 1.98
C ARG A 6 6.84 -7.29 0.49
N ILE A 7 8.00 -7.37 -0.16
CA ILE A 7 8.16 -7.22 -1.60
C ILE A 7 8.67 -8.55 -2.15
N VAL A 8 8.04 -9.07 -3.19
CA VAL A 8 8.45 -10.30 -3.88
C VAL A 8 8.52 -9.98 -5.36
N ALA A 9 9.67 -10.25 -5.97
CA ALA A 9 9.87 -10.17 -7.41
C ALA A 9 10.08 -11.59 -7.95
N ALA A 10 9.41 -11.91 -9.05
CA ALA A 10 9.61 -13.15 -9.80
C ALA A 10 9.88 -12.77 -11.26
N CYS A 11 10.96 -13.28 -11.82
CA CYS A 11 11.27 -13.16 -13.24
C CYS A 11 10.86 -14.46 -13.92
N ASP A 12 10.16 -14.37 -15.04
CA ASP A 12 9.90 -15.54 -15.87
C ASP A 12 11.06 -15.79 -16.86
N ASP A 13 11.07 -16.98 -17.46
CA ASP A 13 12.06 -17.37 -18.47
C ASP A 13 11.94 -16.55 -19.77
N SER A 14 10.87 -15.77 -19.93
CA SER A 14 10.63 -14.85 -21.04
C SER A 14 11.13 -13.42 -20.77
N GLY A 15 11.71 -13.18 -19.59
CA GLY A 15 12.30 -11.89 -19.20
C GLY A 15 11.34 -10.87 -18.58
N LEU A 16 10.08 -11.23 -18.32
CA LEU A 16 9.11 -10.40 -17.62
C LEU A 16 9.29 -10.54 -16.10
N THR A 17 9.44 -9.40 -15.41
CA THR A 17 9.52 -9.36 -13.95
C THR A 17 8.19 -8.95 -13.34
N THR A 18 7.51 -9.89 -12.69
CA THR A 18 6.32 -9.61 -11.88
C THR A 18 6.74 -9.19 -10.48
N VAL A 19 6.35 -7.98 -10.07
CA VAL A 19 6.61 -7.45 -8.72
C VAL A 19 5.31 -7.40 -7.92
N ARG A 20 5.33 -7.98 -6.72
CA ARG A 20 4.20 -8.00 -5.78
C ARG A 20 4.60 -7.33 -4.48
N VAL A 21 3.83 -6.33 -4.05
CA VAL A 21 4.05 -5.61 -2.80
C VAL A 21 2.85 -5.81 -1.87
N LEU A 22 3.12 -6.27 -0.65
CA LEU A 22 2.15 -6.36 0.43
C LEU A 22 2.48 -5.32 1.49
N ILE A 23 1.63 -4.30 1.60
CA ILE A 23 1.76 -3.26 2.62
C ILE A 23 0.75 -3.54 3.74
N ARG A 24 1.26 -3.95 4.90
CA ARG A 24 0.43 -4.20 6.08
C ARG A 24 0.19 -2.88 6.80
N HIS A 25 -0.92 -2.22 6.45
CA HIS A 25 -1.33 -0.95 7.04
C HIS A 25 -2.77 -1.00 7.52
N ASP A 26 -3.05 -0.38 8.67
CA ASP A 26 -4.38 -0.41 9.31
C ASP A 26 -5.42 0.42 8.55
N MET A 27 -4.98 1.33 7.68
CA MET A 27 -5.80 2.18 6.80
C MET A 27 -6.97 2.82 7.56
N GLU A 28 -6.64 3.52 8.66
CA GLU A 28 -7.63 4.19 9.49
C GLU A 28 -8.20 5.37 8.70
N THR A 29 -9.49 5.29 8.38
CA THR A 29 -10.21 6.26 7.55
C THR A 29 -10.61 7.50 8.32
N GLY A 30 -10.55 7.44 9.65
CA GLY A 30 -10.90 8.51 10.58
C GLY A 30 -12.39 8.63 10.88
N PHE A 31 -13.22 7.73 10.34
CA PHE A 31 -14.65 7.66 10.65
C PHE A 31 -14.95 6.87 11.93
N ARG A 32 -13.94 6.17 12.49
CA ARG A 32 -14.11 5.39 13.72
C ARG A 32 -14.17 6.33 14.92
N LYS A 33 -15.14 6.10 15.81
CA LYS A 33 -15.21 6.75 17.13
C LYS A 33 -14.56 5.87 18.19
N ARG A 34 -13.88 6.50 19.15
CA ARG A 34 -13.43 5.88 20.40
C ARG A 34 -14.59 5.83 21.40
N GLU A 35 -14.42 5.07 22.48
CA GLU A 35 -15.42 4.96 23.56
C GLU A 35 -15.70 6.32 24.23
N ASP A 36 -14.73 7.23 24.20
CA ASP A 36 -14.85 8.61 24.67
C ASP A 36 -15.63 9.54 23.71
N GLY A 37 -16.18 9.01 22.61
CA GLY A 37 -16.93 9.77 21.60
C GLY A 37 -16.05 10.57 20.62
N THR A 38 -14.74 10.59 20.80
CA THR A 38 -13.81 11.30 19.90
C THR A 38 -13.58 10.52 18.61
N LEU A 39 -13.41 11.24 17.50
CA LEU A 39 -13.05 10.65 16.21
C LEU A 39 -11.58 10.26 16.22
N VAL A 40 -11.28 9.05 15.75
CA VAL A 40 -9.90 8.62 15.53
C VAL A 40 -9.33 9.43 14.36
N PRO A 41 -8.11 9.99 14.47
CA PRO A 41 -7.49 10.68 13.36
C PRO A 41 -7.28 9.73 12.17
N ALA A 42 -7.54 10.22 10.96
CA ALA A 42 -7.28 9.46 9.74
C ALA A 42 -5.77 9.15 9.62
N HIS A 43 -5.44 7.87 9.49
CA HIS A 43 -4.09 7.37 9.36
C HIS A 43 -4.08 6.29 8.27
N PHE A 44 -3.92 6.73 7.04
CA PHE A 44 -3.88 5.91 5.82
C PHE A 44 -2.68 6.31 4.93
N ILE A 45 -2.26 5.39 4.06
CA ILE A 45 -1.19 5.64 3.08
C ILE A 45 -1.74 6.55 1.99
N LYS A 46 -1.10 7.68 1.74
CA LYS A 46 -1.54 8.67 0.74
C LYS A 46 -0.96 8.40 -0.65
N ASN A 47 0.35 8.18 -0.73
CA ASN A 47 1.05 8.03 -2.00
C ASN A 47 1.92 6.77 -1.98
N VAL A 48 1.84 5.97 -3.04
CA VAL A 48 2.72 4.82 -3.30
C VAL A 48 3.44 5.05 -4.62
N MET A 49 4.76 5.13 -4.57
CA MET A 49 5.61 5.27 -5.75
C MET A 49 6.60 4.10 -5.80
N VAL A 50 6.59 3.36 -6.91
CA VAL A 50 7.56 2.31 -7.21
C VAL A 50 8.42 2.79 -8.37
N ARG A 51 9.72 2.80 -8.14
CA ARG A 51 10.73 3.15 -9.13
C ARG A 51 11.59 1.92 -9.39
N HIS A 52 11.83 1.63 -10.68
CA HIS A 52 12.83 0.67 -11.09
C HIS A 52 13.97 1.45 -11.74
N ALA A 53 15.16 1.40 -11.11
CA ALA A 53 16.23 2.35 -11.36
C ALA A 53 15.71 3.80 -11.27
N GLU A 54 15.91 4.61 -12.31
CA GLU A 54 15.47 6.01 -12.33
C GLU A 54 14.03 6.19 -12.84
N LYS A 55 13.43 5.15 -13.42
CA LYS A 55 12.11 5.22 -14.05
C LYS A 55 11.01 4.86 -13.07
N THR A 56 10.04 5.75 -12.93
CA THR A 56 8.80 5.45 -12.18
C THR A 56 7.99 4.42 -12.94
N VAL A 57 7.86 3.22 -12.36
CA VAL A 57 7.13 2.09 -12.95
C VAL A 57 5.70 1.98 -12.42
N LEU A 58 5.44 2.54 -11.24
CA LEU A 58 4.09 2.67 -10.68
C LEU A 58 4.01 3.92 -9.81
N SER A 59 2.95 4.69 -9.98
CA SER A 59 2.59 5.80 -9.10
C SER A 59 1.10 5.67 -8.84
N ALA A 60 0.72 5.48 -7.57
CA ALA A 60 -0.65 5.33 -7.15
C ALA A 60 -0.93 6.28 -5.98
N GLU A 61 -2.01 7.04 -6.10
CA GLU A 61 -2.55 7.88 -5.03
C GLU A 61 -3.69 7.11 -4.36
N TRP A 62 -3.53 6.86 -3.07
CA TRP A 62 -4.45 6.07 -2.26
C TRP A 62 -5.24 7.02 -1.34
N GLY A 63 -6.53 7.15 -1.60
CA GLY A 63 -7.46 7.88 -0.71
C GLY A 63 -7.92 7.03 0.47
N GLY A 64 -8.67 7.64 1.40
CA GLY A 64 -9.28 6.95 2.55
C GLY A 64 -10.29 5.84 2.19
N GLY A 65 -10.58 5.63 0.89
CA GLY A 65 -11.39 4.51 0.40
C GLY A 65 -10.61 3.22 0.10
N VAL A 66 -9.28 3.23 0.28
CA VAL A 66 -8.45 2.03 0.06
C VAL A 66 -8.57 1.09 1.26
N SER A 67 -8.99 -0.15 1.00
CA SER A 67 -9.29 -1.18 2.00
C SER A 67 -8.09 -1.59 2.84
N LYS A 68 -8.34 -2.14 4.05
CA LYS A 68 -7.33 -2.79 4.89
C LYS A 68 -6.57 -3.87 4.08
N ASN A 69 -5.23 -3.86 4.17
CA ASN A 69 -4.31 -4.74 3.42
C ASN A 69 -4.35 -4.56 1.89
N PRO A 70 -3.98 -3.38 1.35
CA PRO A 70 -3.89 -3.20 -0.09
C PRO A 70 -2.79 -4.11 -0.67
N SER A 71 -3.18 -4.98 -1.61
CA SER A 71 -2.25 -5.76 -2.42
C SER A 71 -2.24 -5.20 -3.83
N ASP A 72 -1.13 -4.57 -4.23
CA ASP A 72 -0.95 -4.11 -5.60
C ASP A 72 -0.34 -5.25 -6.43
N ARG A 73 -1.04 -5.65 -7.49
CA ARG A 73 -0.62 -6.70 -8.44
C ARG A 73 -0.47 -6.05 -9.80
N LYS A 74 0.76 -5.75 -10.22
CA LYS A 74 1.06 -5.43 -11.61
C LYS A 74 1.50 -6.70 -12.34
N SER A 75 0.76 -7.07 -13.40
CA SER A 75 1.22 -7.98 -14.45
C SER A 75 2.13 -7.25 -15.41
#